data_AF-A0A523AM14-F1
#
_entry.id   AF-A0A523AM14-F1
#
_cell.length_a   1.000
_cell.length_b   1.000
_cell.length_c   1.000
_cell.angle_alpha   90.00
_cell.angle_beta   90.00
_cell.angle_gamma   90.00
#
_symmetry.space_group_name_H-M   'P 1'
#
loop_
_entity.id
_entity.type
_entity.pdbx_description
1 polymer ?
#
loop_
_entity_poly.entity_id
_entity_poly.type
_entity_poly.pdbx_seq_one_letter_code
_entity_poly.pdbx_strand_id
1 'polypeptide(L)'
;MILTADREREVIRTLLLKSGAGEEEAEDVAEVLTEGDLRGFHSHGMLRLPYILRALRRGTILPRAKVRVVRESPATALLDGGHGLG
;
A
#
# COMPACT_ATOMS: atom_id res chain seq x y z
N MET A 1 -22.42 -2.73 6.18
CA MET A 1 -22.21 -1.91 4.97
C MET A 1 -21.61 -2.83 3.92
N ILE A 2 -22.13 -2.82 2.69
CA ILE A 2 -21.61 -3.64 1.58
C ILE A 2 -20.94 -2.69 0.60
N LEU A 3 -19.71 -2.99 0.20
CA LEU A 3 -18.95 -2.27 -0.83
C LEU A 3 -18.69 -3.23 -1.99
N THR A 4 -18.70 -2.70 -3.22
CA THR A 4 -18.14 -3.41 -4.37
C THR A 4 -16.62 -3.27 -4.36
N ALA A 5 -15.90 -4.23 -4.95
CA ALA A 5 -14.44 -4.18 -5.07
C ALA A 5 -13.95 -2.87 -5.70
N ASP A 6 -14.61 -2.42 -6.78
CA ASP A 6 -14.25 -1.17 -7.45
C ASP A 6 -14.40 0.05 -6.54
N ARG A 7 -15.47 0.08 -5.73
CA ARG A 7 -15.71 1.19 -4.82
C ARG A 7 -14.74 1.17 -3.64
N GLU A 8 -14.40 -0.01 -3.15
CA GLU A 8 -13.41 -0.19 -2.10
C GLU A 8 -12.02 0.30 -2.56
N ARG A 9 -11.58 -0.16 -3.73
CA ARG A 9 -10.32 0.26 -4.36
C ARG A 9 -10.26 1.77 -4.59
N GLU A 10 -11.34 2.36 -5.11
CA GLU A 10 -11.42 3.81 -5.34
C GLU A 10 -11.27 4.62 -4.03
N VAL A 11 -11.93 4.18 -2.95
CA VAL A 11 -11.85 4.83 -1.64
C VAL A 11 -10.42 4.74 -1.08
N ILE A 12 -9.81 3.56 -1.13
CA ILE A 12 -8.44 3.34 -0.64
C ILE A 12 -7.46 4.24 -1.41
N ARG A 13 -7.48 4.18 -2.74
CA ARG A 13 -6.62 4.97 -3.63
C ARG A 13 -6.75 6.46 -3.35
N THR A 14 -7.98 6.96 -3.27
CA THR A 14 -8.26 8.39 -3.01
C THR A 14 -7.68 8.86 -1.69
N LEU A 15 -7.77 8.05 -0.64
CA LEU A 15 -7.25 8.42 0.69
C LEU A 15 -5.71 8.37 0.74
N LEU A 16 -5.08 7.44 0.03
CA LEU A 16 -3.63 7.35 -0.09
C LEU A 16 -3.06 8.55 -0.86
N LEU A 17 -3.65 8.92 -2.00
CA LEU A 17 -3.28 10.10 -2.77
C LEU A 17 -3.36 11.38 -1.93
N LYS A 18 -4.48 11.56 -1.20
CA LYS A 18 -4.65 12.69 -0.27
C LYS A 18 -3.67 12.68 0.90
N SER A 19 -3.08 11.52 1.20
CA SER A 19 -2.05 11.36 2.23
C SER A 19 -0.63 11.47 1.68
N GLY A 20 -0.50 11.82 0.40
CA GLY A 20 0.78 12.14 -0.23
C GLY A 20 1.46 10.98 -0.94
N ALA A 21 0.84 9.80 -1.04
CA ALA A 21 1.35 8.71 -1.88
C ALA A 21 1.43 9.11 -3.37
N GLY A 22 2.29 8.45 -4.14
CA GLY A 22 2.28 8.52 -5.61
C GLY A 22 1.07 7.80 -6.21
N GLU A 23 0.79 8.04 -7.50
CA GLU A 23 -0.31 7.39 -8.21
C GLU A 23 -0.15 5.86 -8.25
N GLU A 24 1.04 5.38 -8.61
CA GLU A 24 1.36 3.94 -8.67
C GLU A 24 1.27 3.29 -7.28
N GLU A 25 1.89 3.89 -6.26
CA GLU A 25 1.82 3.38 -4.88
C GLU A 25 0.36 3.31 -4.35
N ALA A 26 -0.46 4.30 -4.71
CA ALA A 26 -1.85 4.34 -4.29
C ALA A 26 -2.69 3.27 -4.99
N GLU A 27 -2.41 2.98 -6.26
CA GLU A 27 -3.06 1.92 -7.02
C GLU A 27 -2.68 0.54 -6.48
N ASP A 28 -1.38 0.25 -6.32
CA ASP A 28 -0.87 -1.03 -5.85
C ASP A 28 -1.42 -1.39 -4.47
N VAL A 29 -1.38 -0.45 -3.52
CA VAL A 29 -1.90 -0.68 -2.17
C VAL A 29 -3.43 -0.85 -2.19
N ALA A 30 -4.14 -0.09 -3.03
CA ALA A 30 -5.58 -0.23 -3.14
C ALA A 30 -5.99 -1.58 -3.72
N GLU A 31 -5.25 -2.10 -4.70
CA GLU A 31 -5.44 -3.43 -5.27
C GLU A 31 -5.22 -4.52 -4.21
N VAL A 32 -4.06 -4.50 -3.53
CA VAL A 32 -3.69 -5.54 -2.54
C VAL A 32 -4.67 -5.57 -1.36
N LEU A 33 -5.07 -4.41 -0.83
CA LEU A 33 -6.03 -4.37 0.27
C LEU A 33 -7.42 -4.85 -0.19
N THR A 34 -7.87 -4.44 -1.36
CA THR A 34 -9.17 -4.91 -1.90
C THR A 34 -9.15 -6.42 -2.13
N GLU A 35 -8.04 -6.97 -2.62
CA GLU A 35 -7.88 -8.42 -2.76
C GLU A 35 -7.92 -9.15 -1.41
N GLY A 36 -7.35 -8.54 -0.36
CA GLY A 36 -7.46 -9.03 1.01
C GLY A 36 -8.92 -9.18 1.46
N ASP A 37 -9.76 -8.17 1.21
CA ASP A 37 -11.19 -8.23 1.54
C ASP A 37 -11.95 -9.24 0.68
N LEU A 38 -11.68 -9.31 -0.63
CA LEU A 38 -12.29 -10.30 -1.54
C LEU A 38 -12.00 -11.75 -1.16
N ARG A 39 -10.81 -12.00 -0.58
CA ARG A 39 -10.40 -13.33 -0.08
C ARG A 39 -10.87 -13.62 1.35
N GLY A 40 -11.55 -12.68 2.01
CA GLY A 40 -12.03 -12.81 3.39
C GLY A 40 -10.97 -12.51 4.46
N PHE A 41 -9.80 -12.00 4.09
CA PHE A 41 -8.73 -11.58 5.00
C PHE A 41 -8.88 -10.12 5.43
N HIS A 42 -10.01 -9.78 6.02
CA HIS A 42 -10.38 -8.39 6.33
C HIS A 42 -9.33 -7.61 7.14
N SER A 43 -8.59 -8.29 8.03
CA SER A 43 -7.50 -7.70 8.83
C SER A 43 -6.33 -7.16 7.98
N HIS A 44 -6.21 -7.64 6.74
CA HIS A 44 -5.23 -7.24 5.73
C HIS A 44 -5.89 -6.59 4.51
N GLY A 45 -7.19 -6.28 4.59
CA GLY A 45 -7.92 -5.48 3.59
C GLY A 45 -8.13 -4.04 4.04
N MET A 46 -9.30 -3.45 3.77
CA MET A 46 -9.65 -2.08 4.11
C MET A 46 -9.46 -1.75 5.61
N LEU A 47 -9.59 -2.72 6.53
CA LEU A 47 -9.31 -2.49 7.96
C LEU A 47 -7.85 -2.10 8.25
N ARG A 48 -6.93 -2.39 7.33
CA ARG A 48 -5.52 -1.99 7.44
C ARG A 48 -5.29 -0.53 7.08
N LEU A 49 -6.15 0.06 6.23
CA LEU A 49 -5.98 1.41 5.71
C LEU A 49 -5.77 2.47 6.81
N PRO A 50 -6.55 2.52 7.92
CA PRO A 50 -6.32 3.52 8.95
C PRO A 50 -4.92 3.46 9.59
N TYR A 51 -4.30 2.28 9.65
CA TYR A 51 -2.93 2.14 10.15
C TYR A 51 -1.91 2.71 9.17
N ILE A 52 -2.08 2.43 7.88
CA ILE A 52 -1.24 2.96 6.80
C ILE A 52 -1.32 4.49 6.78
N LEU A 53 -2.53 5.05 6.81
CA LEU A 53 -2.73 6.51 6.82
C LEU A 53 -2.11 7.18 8.06
N ARG A 54 -2.18 6.53 9.24
CA ARG A 54 -1.51 7.01 10.45
C ARG A 54 0.01 6.94 10.33
N ALA A 55 0.56 5.90 9.72
CA ALA A 55 1.99 5.73 9.52
C ALA A 55 2.56 6.74 8.52
N LEU A 56 1.84 7.00 7.41
CA LEU A 56 2.15 8.09 6.47
C LEU A 56 2.15 9.45 7.18
N ARG A 57 1.10 9.74 7.98
CA ARG A 57 1.02 10.98 8.74
C ARG A 57 2.15 11.14 9.77
N ARG A 58 2.61 10.04 10.37
CA ARG A 58 3.70 10.02 11.36
C ARG A 58 5.10 10.02 10.72
N GLY A 59 5.19 9.85 9.41
CA GLY A 59 6.47 9.72 8.70
C GLY A 59 7.21 8.41 8.97
N THR A 60 6.54 7.39 9.50
CA THR A 60 7.13 6.05 9.66
C THR A 60 6.99 5.21 8.39
N ILE A 61 6.06 5.58 7.50
CA ILE A 61 6.05 5.21 6.09
C ILE A 61 6.33 6.48 5.30
N LEU A 62 7.28 6.40 4.37
CA LEU A 62 7.66 7.51 3.49
C LEU A 62 6.99 7.32 2.13
N PRO A 63 6.09 8.23 1.71
CA PRO A 63 5.52 8.15 0.37
C PRO A 63 6.59 8.45 -0.68
N ARG A 64 6.44 7.86 -1.87
CA ARG A 64 7.39 7.97 -2.99
C ARG A 64 8.80 7.52 -2.59
N ALA A 65 8.89 6.55 -1.70
CA ALA A 65 10.18 5.96 -1.34
C ALA A 65 10.78 5.26 -2.56
N LYS A 66 12.10 5.33 -2.69
CA LYS A 66 12.80 4.67 -3.78
C LYS A 66 13.30 3.31 -3.30
N VAL A 67 12.75 2.25 -3.86
CA VAL A 67 13.30 0.90 -3.70
C VAL A 67 14.66 0.83 -4.39
N ARG A 68 15.65 0.26 -3.71
CA ARG A 68 17.02 0.12 -4.23
C ARG A 68 17.49 -1.32 -4.16
N VAL A 69 18.15 -1.78 -5.22
CA VAL A 69 18.89 -3.04 -5.18
C VAL A 69 20.17 -2.83 -4.39
N VAL A 70 20.27 -3.48 -3.23
CA VAL A 70 21.46 -3.44 -2.36
C VAL A 70 22.48 -4.47 -2.80
N ARG A 71 22.00 -5.64 -3.22
CA ARG A 71 22.83 -6.75 -3.69
C ARG A 71 22.02 -7.61 -4.65
N GLU A 72 22.67 -8.10 -5.70
CA GLU A 72 22.06 -8.98 -6.68
C GLU A 72 23.03 -10.13 -7.03
N SER A 73 22.47 -11.27 -7.40
CA SER A 73 23.15 -12.44 -7.96
C SER A 73 22.27 -13.04 -9.06
N PRO A 74 22.74 -14.03 -9.83
CA PRO A 74 21.96 -14.59 -10.94
C PRO A 74 20.54 -15.10 -10.59
N ALA A 75 20.28 -15.42 -9.32
CA ALA A 75 18.98 -15.94 -8.87
C ALA A 75 18.44 -15.28 -7.59
N THR A 76 19.09 -14.23 -7.05
CA THR A 76 18.64 -13.56 -5.82
C THR A 76 18.88 -12.06 -5.86
N ALA A 77 18.02 -11.29 -5.20
CA ALA A 77 18.20 -9.86 -4.99
C ALA A 77 17.82 -9.47 -3.55
N LEU A 78 18.55 -8.51 -2.97
CA LEU A 78 18.21 -7.83 -1.73
C LEU A 78 17.79 -6.41 -2.06
N LEU A 79 16.55 -6.06 -1.68
CA LEU A 79 15.97 -4.74 -1.90
C LEU A 79 15.91 -3.98 -0.56
N ASP A 80 16.36 -2.73 -0.57
CA ASP A 80 16.05 -1.75 0.47
C ASP A 80 14.79 -1.00 0.04
N GLY A 81 13.70 -1.19 0.78
CA GLY A 81 12.41 -0.56 0.51
C GLY A 81 12.35 0.93 0.86
N GLY A 82 13.38 1.49 1.50
CA GLY A 82 13.45 2.92 1.80
C GLY A 82 12.32 3.44 2.70
N HIS A 83 11.78 2.58 3.56
CA HIS A 83 10.58 2.84 4.38
C HIS A 83 9.32 3.17 3.57
N GLY A 84 9.25 2.73 2.31
CA GLY A 84 8.10 2.91 1.44
C GLY A 84 6.83 2.18 1.88
N LEU A 85 5.77 2.40 1.12
CA LEU A 85 4.63 1.49 1.09
C LEU A 85 5.11 0.13 0.58
N GLY A 86 4.65 -0.95 1.21
CA GLY A 86 5.06 -2.32 0.91
C GLY A 86 3.91 -3.29 1.02
#